data_AF-A0A7C6FEE3-F1
#
_entry.id   AF-A0A7C6FEE3-F1
#
_cell.length_a   1.000
_cell.length_b   1.000
_cell.length_c   1.000
_cell.angle_alpha   90.00
_cell.angle_beta   90.00
_cell.angle_gamma   90.00
#
_symmetry.space_group_name_H-M   'P 1'
#
loop_
_entity.id
_entity.type
_entity.pdbx_description
1 polymer ?
#
loop_
_entity_poly.entity_id
_entity_poly.type
_entity_poly.pdbx_seq_one_letter_code
_entity_poly.pdbx_strand_id
1 'polypeptide(L)'
;PLAGYIAVSGYIYDAKKLLLEMNPEVKKSKWLCTHGTHDDVLPYDVSKSQVETLQKGGFEIEFLSYEKDHTIVKEELDSIIEWIKTLN
;
A
#
# COMPACT_ATOMS: atom_id res chain seq x y z
N PRO A 1 -16.39 8.39 -7.68
CA PRO A 1 -15.64 7.52 -6.75
C PRO A 1 -14.60 6.72 -7.56
N LEU A 2 -13.41 6.47 -7.01
CA LEU A 2 -12.41 5.63 -7.66
C LEU A 2 -12.66 4.16 -7.31
N ALA A 3 -12.33 3.24 -8.22
CA ALA A 3 -12.51 1.80 -8.01
C ALA A 3 -11.52 1.26 -6.95
N GLY A 4 -10.31 1.78 -6.92
CA GLY A 4 -9.28 1.43 -5.95
C GLY A 4 -8.02 2.27 -6.11
N TYR A 5 -7.08 2.08 -5.19
CA TYR A 5 -5.80 2.75 -5.14
C TYR A 5 -4.67 1.73 -5.04
N ILE A 6 -3.60 1.95 -5.79
CA ILE A 6 -2.41 1.10 -5.75
C ILE A 6 -1.20 1.96 -5.41
N ALA A 7 -0.41 1.54 -4.43
CA ALA A 7 0.88 2.14 -4.10
C ALA A 7 1.98 1.07 -4.18
N VAL A 8 3.07 1.39 -4.87
CA VAL A 8 4.20 0.48 -5.10
C VAL A 8 5.45 1.12 -4.53
N SER A 9 6.12 0.44 -3.59
CA SER A 9 7.31 0.94 -2.88
C SER A 9 7.11 2.36 -2.30
N GLY A 10 5.94 2.60 -1.71
CA GLY A 10 5.50 3.93 -1.26
C GLY A 10 5.90 4.30 0.17
N TYR A 11 5.88 5.61 0.47
CA TYR A 11 6.15 6.19 1.79
C TYR A 11 5.03 7.14 2.23
N ILE A 12 4.70 7.13 3.53
CA ILE A 12 3.72 8.03 4.14
C ILE A 12 4.44 8.98 5.10
N TYR A 13 4.53 10.26 4.74
CA TYR A 13 5.25 11.27 5.53
C TYR A 13 4.78 11.38 7.00
N ASP A 14 3.47 11.50 7.22
CA ASP A 14 2.88 11.51 8.56
C ASP A 14 1.56 10.73 8.56
N ALA A 15 1.64 9.44 8.91
CA ALA A 15 0.49 8.55 8.92
C ALA A 15 -0.57 8.97 9.96
N LYS A 16 -0.16 9.58 11.09
CA LYS A 16 -1.11 10.04 12.12
C LYS A 16 -1.88 11.26 11.66
N LYS A 17 -1.20 12.22 11.05
CA LYS A 17 -1.84 13.41 10.48
C LYS A 17 -2.77 13.04 9.31
N LEU A 18 -2.35 12.09 8.46
CA LEU A 18 -3.19 11.58 7.39
C LEU A 18 -4.51 11.00 7.92
N LEU A 19 -4.50 10.27 9.03
CA LEU A 19 -5.73 9.77 9.66
C LEU A 19 -6.71 10.86 10.12
N LEU A 20 -6.21 12.07 10.39
CA LEU A 20 -7.02 13.23 10.84
C LEU A 20 -7.56 14.05 9.68
N GLU A 21 -6.76 14.24 8.62
CA GLU A 21 -7.06 15.18 7.53
C GLU A 21 -7.68 14.52 6.29
N MET A 22 -7.48 13.21 6.11
CA MET A 22 -7.97 12.49 4.95
C MET A 22 -9.51 12.44 4.93
N ASN A 23 -10.09 12.49 3.72
CA ASN A 23 -11.51 12.22 3.50
C ASN A 23 -11.91 10.87 4.15
N PRO A 24 -12.82 10.86 5.14
CA PRO A 24 -13.22 9.62 5.83
C PRO A 24 -13.79 8.53 4.91
N GLU A 25 -14.40 8.91 3.77
CA GLU A 25 -14.97 7.96 2.83
C GLU A 25 -13.91 7.09 2.14
N VAL A 26 -12.64 7.54 2.06
CA VAL A 26 -11.58 6.74 1.42
C VAL A 26 -11.06 5.61 2.30
N LYS A 27 -11.40 5.59 3.59
CA LYS A 27 -11.05 4.48 4.50
C LYS A 27 -11.65 3.15 4.06
N LYS A 28 -12.83 3.20 3.43
CA LYS A 28 -13.57 2.05 2.90
C LYS A 28 -13.25 1.74 1.43
N SER A 29 -12.38 2.52 0.80
CA SER A 29 -11.93 2.22 -0.57
C SER A 29 -10.99 1.01 -0.56
N LYS A 30 -10.85 0.34 -1.70
CA LYS A 30 -9.89 -0.76 -1.86
C LYS A 30 -8.50 -0.20 -2.08
N TRP A 31 -7.54 -0.62 -1.26
CA TRP A 31 -6.13 -0.26 -1.40
C TRP A 31 -5.26 -1.50 -1.52
N LEU A 32 -4.36 -1.48 -2.50
CA LEU A 32 -3.23 -2.40 -2.58
C LEU A 32 -1.94 -1.61 -2.37
N CYS A 33 -1.13 -2.04 -1.42
CA CYS A 33 0.21 -1.55 -1.20
C CYS A 33 1.20 -2.69 -1.40
N THR A 34 2.24 -2.49 -2.21
CA THR A 34 3.28 -3.48 -2.44
C THR A 34 4.65 -2.92 -2.05
N HIS A 35 5.54 -3.76 -1.53
CA HIS A 35 6.88 -3.33 -1.12
C HIS A 35 7.93 -4.44 -1.26
N GLY A 36 9.19 -4.07 -1.49
CA GLY A 36 10.32 -5.00 -1.53
C GLY A 36 10.93 -5.25 -0.15
N THR A 37 11.20 -6.50 0.22
CA THR A 37 11.87 -6.84 1.49
C THR A 37 13.35 -6.44 1.50
N HIS A 38 13.96 -6.24 0.33
CA HIS A 38 15.35 -5.80 0.14
C HIS A 38 15.47 -4.36 -0.37
N ASP A 39 14.39 -3.57 -0.25
CA ASP A 39 14.38 -2.17 -0.70
C ASP A 39 15.44 -1.34 0.06
N ASP A 40 16.49 -0.96 -0.66
CA ASP A 40 17.68 -0.25 -0.16
C ASP A 40 17.53 1.28 -0.18
N VAL A 41 16.47 1.78 -0.83
CA VAL A 41 16.12 3.20 -0.88
C VAL A 41 15.14 3.54 0.24
N LEU A 42 14.13 2.69 0.43
CA LEU A 42 13.06 2.86 1.41
C LEU A 42 12.86 1.54 2.17
N PRO A 43 13.43 1.42 3.39
CA PRO A 43 13.42 0.16 4.13
C PRO A 43 12.00 -0.37 4.35
N TYR A 44 11.83 -1.67 4.08
CA TYR A 44 10.56 -2.39 4.20
C TYR A 44 9.79 -2.08 5.48
N ASP A 45 10.46 -2.14 6.64
CA ASP A 45 9.82 -1.95 7.94
C ASP A 45 9.27 -0.53 8.14
N VAL A 46 9.85 0.46 7.47
CA VAL A 46 9.34 1.85 7.49
C VAL A 46 7.97 1.89 6.83
N SER A 47 7.88 1.46 5.57
CA SER A 47 6.61 1.46 4.83
C SER A 47 5.57 0.54 5.46
N LYS A 48 5.97 -0.65 5.93
CA LYS A 48 5.09 -1.57 6.64
C LYS A 48 4.48 -0.93 7.89
N SER A 49 5.29 -0.32 8.76
CA SER A 49 4.79 0.31 9.99
C SER A 49 3.85 1.49 9.73
N GLN A 50 4.06 2.22 8.64
CA GLN A 50 3.19 3.30 8.21
C GLN A 50 1.84 2.79 7.70
N VAL A 51 1.84 1.73 6.89
CA VAL A 51 0.61 1.06 6.44
C VAL A 51 -0.15 0.46 7.63
N GLU A 52 0.54 -0.19 8.56
CA GLU A 52 -0.08 -0.71 9.79
C GLU A 52 -0.75 0.40 10.62
N THR A 53 -0.17 1.60 10.64
CA THR A 53 -0.78 2.77 11.29
C THR A 53 -2.10 3.14 10.62
N LEU A 54 -2.15 3.14 9.29
CA LEU A 54 -3.39 3.42 8.55
C LEU A 54 -4.44 2.32 8.72
N GLN A 55 -4.03 1.05 8.68
CA GLN A 55 -4.91 -0.10 8.93
C GLN A 55 -5.53 -0.01 10.34
N LYS A 56 -4.73 0.30 11.38
CA LYS A 56 -5.23 0.55 12.75
C LYS A 56 -6.19 1.73 12.82
N GLY A 57 -6.06 2.71 11.90
CA GLY A 57 -6.96 3.86 11.75
C GLY A 57 -8.21 3.60 10.90
N GLY A 58 -8.42 2.36 10.47
CA GLY A 58 -9.63 1.88 9.78
C GLY A 58 -9.53 1.81 8.26
N PHE A 59 -8.34 1.92 7.67
CA PHE A 59 -8.18 1.71 6.23
C PHE A 59 -8.20 0.23 5.86
N GLU A 60 -8.93 -0.10 4.79
CA GLU A 60 -8.89 -1.43 4.18
C GLU A 60 -7.73 -1.51 3.16
N ILE A 61 -6.52 -1.79 3.66
CA ILE A 61 -5.29 -1.93 2.85
C ILE A 61 -4.83 -3.38 2.84
N GLU A 62 -4.68 -3.94 1.64
CA GLU A 62 -3.91 -5.16 1.38
C GLU A 62 -2.43 -4.80 1.20
N PHE A 63 -1.54 -5.38 1.99
CA PHE A 63 -0.10 -5.12 1.92
C PHE A 63 0.64 -6.39 1.50
N LEU A 64 1.18 -6.40 0.28
CA LEU A 64 1.94 -7.52 -0.28
C LEU A 64 3.44 -7.20 -0.29
N SER A 65 4.25 -8.23 -0.07
CA SER A 65 5.71 -8.10 0.05
C SER A 65 6.39 -9.07 -0.91
N TYR A 66 7.51 -8.63 -1.49
CA TYR A 66 8.24 -9.41 -2.49
C TYR A 66 9.74 -9.37 -2.19
N GLU A 67 10.44 -10.46 -2.49
CA GLU A 67 11.90 -10.55 -2.43
C GLU A 67 12.52 -9.74 -3.58
N LYS A 68 12.61 -8.42 -3.41
CA LYS A 68 13.10 -7.46 -4.40
C LYS A 68 13.64 -6.19 -3.73
N ASP A 69 14.46 -5.46 -4.48
CA ASP A 69 15.01 -4.16 -4.12
C ASP A 69 14.00 -3.03 -4.46
N HIS A 70 14.44 -1.79 -4.67
CA HIS A 70 13.58 -0.67 -5.10
C HIS A 70 13.20 -0.73 -6.59
N THR A 71 12.53 -1.80 -7.01
CA THR A 71 12.10 -2.07 -8.39
C THR A 71 10.73 -2.77 -8.44
N ILE A 72 10.23 -3.09 -9.63
CA ILE A 72 9.05 -3.93 -9.84
C ILE A 72 9.47 -5.28 -10.40
N VAL A 73 8.98 -6.37 -9.80
CA VAL A 73 9.21 -7.74 -10.28
C VAL A 73 7.95 -8.33 -10.93
N LYS A 74 8.12 -9.44 -11.65
CA LYS A 74 7.03 -10.05 -12.43
C LYS A 74 5.90 -10.55 -11.53
N GLU A 75 6.22 -11.14 -10.40
CA GLU A 75 5.25 -11.69 -9.43
C GLU A 75 4.40 -10.58 -8.80
N GLU A 76 4.99 -9.41 -8.56
CA GLU A 76 4.30 -8.20 -8.07
C GLU A 76 3.33 -7.67 -9.13
N LEU A 77 3.80 -7.55 -10.38
CA LEU A 77 2.96 -7.13 -11.49
C LEU A 77 1.77 -8.07 -11.71
N ASP A 78 1.99 -9.39 -11.61
CA ASP A 78 0.93 -10.39 -11.75
C ASP A 78 -0.10 -10.26 -10.62
N SER A 79 0.35 -10.03 -9.39
CA SER A 79 -0.54 -9.79 -8.25
C SER A 79 -1.37 -8.51 -8.44
N ILE A 80 -0.77 -7.44 -8.95
CA ILE A 80 -1.47 -6.19 -9.29
C ILE A 80 -2.54 -6.44 -10.36
N ILE A 81 -2.22 -7.20 -11.41
CA ILE A 81 -3.17 -7.54 -12.48
C ILE A 81 -4.36 -8.32 -11.92
N GLU A 82 -4.10 -9.34 -11.10
CA GLU A 82 -5.17 -10.13 -10.48
C GLU A 82 -5.99 -9.29 -9.51
N TRP A 83 -5.36 -8.43 -8.72
CA TRP A 83 -6.08 -7.52 -7.82
C TRP A 83 -7.01 -6.57 -8.58
N ILE A 84 -6.55 -5.99 -9.70
CA ILE A 84 -7.39 -5.11 -10.54
C ILE A 84 -8.64 -5.85 -11.03
N LYS A 85 -8.53 -7.14 -11.39
CA LYS A 85 -9.69 -7.95 -11.82
C LYS A 85 -10.72 -8.17 -10.70
N THR A 86 -10.35 -7.96 -9.43
CA THR A 86 -11.29 -8.03 -8.29
C THR A 86 -12.07 -6.73 -8.09
N LEU A 87 -11.61 -5.63 -8.67
CA LEU A 87 -12.29 -4.34 -8.65
C LEU A 87 -13.42 -4.36 -9.70
N ASN A 88 -14.59 -4.84 -9.29
CA ASN A 88 -15.80 -4.76 -10.11
C ASN A 88 -16.35 -3.33 -10.19
#